data_AF-A0A946J2Z1-F1
#
_entry.id   AF-A0A946J2Z1-F1
#
_cell.length_a   1.000
_cell.length_b   1.000
_cell.length_c   1.000
_cell.angle_alpha   90.00
_cell.angle_beta   90.00
_cell.angle_gamma   90.00
#
_symmetry.space_group_name_H-M   'P 1'
#
loop_
_entity.id
_entity.type
_entity.pdbx_description
1 polymer ?
#
loop_
_entity_poly.entity_id
_entity_poly.type
_entity_poly.pdbx_seq_one_letter_code
_entity_poly.pdbx_strand_id
1 'polypeptide(L)' 'YIPEIGTHVLKNSELIELIRGIEFKKAFFGIFLSDNPIQKNLKKAMLGG' A
#
# COMPACT_ATOMS: atom_id res chain seq x y z
N TYR A 1 -2.04 8.05 -0.71
CA TYR A 1 -2.27 8.01 -2.17
C TYR A 1 -3.04 9.25 -2.50
N ILE A 2 -2.45 10.11 -3.32
CA ILE A 2 -3.18 11.24 -3.87
C ILE A 2 -3.68 10.73 -5.22
N PRO A 3 -5.01 10.64 -5.41
CA PRO A 3 -5.58 10.32 -6.72
C PRO A 3 -4.92 11.19 -7.78
N GLU A 4 -4.67 10.62 -8.96
CA GLU A 4 -4.02 11.28 -10.11
C GLU A 4 -2.51 11.56 -9.99
N ILE A 5 -1.92 11.50 -8.79
CA ILE A 5 -0.47 11.71 -8.60
C ILE A 5 0.28 10.38 -8.45
N GLY A 6 -0.04 9.59 -7.43
CA GLY A 6 0.64 8.33 -7.15
C GLY A 6 0.92 8.03 -5.68
N THR A 7 1.95 7.20 -5.43
CA THR A 7 2.38 6.74 -4.11
C THR A 7 3.64 7.46 -3.66
N HIS A 8 3.55 8.18 -2.55
CA HIS A 8 4.71 8.81 -1.91
C HIS A 8 5.44 7.76 -1.08
N VAL A 9 6.74 7.64 -1.31
CA VAL A 9 7.62 6.77 -0.53
C VAL A 9 8.39 7.64 0.45
N LEU A 10 8.23 7.34 1.74
CA LEU A 10 8.92 8.04 2.81
C LEU A 10 9.86 7.09 3.53
N LYS A 11 11.03 7.57 3.88
CA LYS A 11 12.00 6.88 4.75
C LYS A 11 12.40 7.82 5.86
N ASN A 12 12.27 7.37 7.11
CA ASN A 12 12.57 8.20 8.29
C ASN A 12 11.86 9.56 8.27
N SER A 13 10.59 9.57 7.84
CA SER A 13 9.77 10.79 7.67
C SER A 13 10.18 11.73 6.53
N GLU A 14 11.19 11.39 5.72
CA GLU A 14 11.60 12.16 4.54
C GLU A 14 11.04 11.55 3.26
N LEU A 15 10.52 12.39 2.36
CA LEU A 15 10.05 11.97 1.04
C LEU A 15 11.25 11.63 0.15
N ILE A 16 11.34 10.38 -0.28
CA ILE A 16 12.44 9.91 -1.15
C ILE A 16 12.01 9.75 -2.61
N GLU A 17 10.75 9.42 -2.86
CA GLU A 17 10.28 9.17 -4.21
C GLU A 17 8.75 9.31 -4.33
N LEU A 18 8.30 9.61 -5.55
CA LEU A 18 6.90 9.55 -5.96
C LEU A 18 6.73 8.55 -7.11
N ILE A 19 6.12 7.41 -6.82
CA ILE A 19 5.79 6.40 -7.82
C ILE A 19 4.43 6.74 -8.44
N ARG A 20 4.45 7.13 -9.72
CA ARG A 20 3.25 7.52 -10.47
C ARG A 20 2.33 6.34 -10.76
N GLY A 21 1.02 6.62 -10.84
CA GLY A 21 0.00 5.64 -11.21
C GLY A 21 -0.50 4.78 -10.05
N ILE A 22 -1.55 3.99 -10.33
CA ILE A 22 -2.25 3.18 -9.32
C ILE A 22 -1.75 1.74 -9.23
N GLU A 23 -1.06 1.24 -10.26
CA GLU A 23 -0.67 -0.17 -10.35
C GLU A 23 0.29 -0.60 -9.23
N PHE A 24 1.31 0.21 -8.93
CA PHE A 24 2.20 -0.05 -7.79
C PHE A 24 1.42 -0.12 -6.47
N LYS A 25 0.47 0.80 -6.26
CA LYS A 25 -0.35 0.81 -5.04
C LYS A 25 -1.18 -0.46 -4.93
N LYS A 26 -1.84 -0.89 -6.00
CA LYS A 26 -2.63 -2.13 -6.02
C LYS A 26 -1.76 -3.34 -5.66
N ALA A 27 -0.60 -3.47 -6.29
CA ALA A 27 0.34 -4.56 -6.02
C ALA A 27 0.81 -4.54 -4.55
N PHE A 28 1.20 -3.38 -4.03
CA PHE A 28 1.64 -3.22 -2.64
C PHE A 28 0.55 -3.62 -1.64
N PHE A 29 -0.68 -3.12 -1.80
CA PHE A 29 -1.79 -3.54 -0.92
C PHE A 29 -2.18 -5.00 -1.13
N GLY A 30 -1.98 -5.56 -2.33
CA GLY A 30 -2.19 -6.97 -2.63
C GLY A 30 -1.38 -7.91 -1.73
N ILE A 31 -0.19 -7.52 -1.28
CA ILE A 31 0.63 -8.30 -0.33
C ILE A 31 -0.15 -8.60 0.96
N PHE A 32 -1.01 -7.67 1.39
CA PHE A 32 -1.70 -7.72 2.68
C PHE A 32 -3.20 -7.98 2.56
N LEU A 33 -3.86 -7.52 1.48
CA LEU A 33 -5.32 -7.55 1.32
C LEU A 33 -5.82 -8.54 0.26
N SER A 34 -4.94 -9.15 -0.53
CA SER A 34 -5.36 -10.17 -1.52
C SER A 34 -5.95 -11.42 -0.87
N ASP A 35 -6.41 -12.37 -1.68
CA ASP A 35 -6.94 -13.65 -1.22
C ASP A 35 -5.89 -14.56 -0.57
N ASN A 36 -4.62 -14.37 -0.94
CA ASN A 36 -3.47 -15.07 -0.34
C ASN A 36 -2.50 -14.07 0.32
N PRO A 37 -2.89 -13.43 1.44
CA PRO A 37 -2.07 -12.41 2.08
C PRO A 37 -0.92 -13.05 2.86
N ILE A 38 0.19 -12.33 2.98
CA ILE A 38 1.34 -12.80 3.79
C ILE A 38 0.99 -12.93 5.29
N GLN A 39 0.03 -12.14 5.77
CA GLN A 39 -0.42 -12.14 7.16
C GLN A 39 -1.94 -11.98 7.27
N LYS A 40 -2.62 -13.07 7.62
CA LYS A 40 -4.10 -13.10 7.73
C LYS A 40 -4.65 -12.20 8.84
N ASN A 41 -3.96 -12.11 9.98
CA ASN A 41 -4.41 -11.26 11.09
C ASN A 41 -4.28 -9.78 10.75
N LEU A 42 -3.21 -9.39 10.06
CA LEU A 42 -3.04 -8.03 9.57
C LEU A 42 -4.13 -7.65 8.56
N LYS A 43 -4.48 -8.56 7.63
CA LYS A 43 -5.63 -8.37 6.72
C LYS A 43 -6.92 -8.07 7.50
N LYS A 44 -7.22 -8.83 8.55
CA LYS A 44 -8.41 -8.62 9.40
C LYS A 44 -8.38 -7.25 10.07
N ALA A 45 -7.28 -6.89 10.73
CA ALA A 45 -7.14 -5.60 11.40
C ALA A 45 -7.28 -4.40 10.45
N MET A 46 -6.75 -4.51 9.23
CA MET A 46 -6.88 -3.47 8.19
C MET A 46 -8.30 -3.30 7.65
N LEU A 47 -9.13 -4.35 7.72
CA LEU A 47 -10.54 -4.33 7.27
C LEU A 47 -11.51 -3.96 8.40
N GLY A 48 -11.01 -3.61 9.58
CA GLY A 48 -11.86 -3.29 10.74
C GLY A 48 -12.53 -4.51 11.37
N GLY A 49 -11.93 -5.69 11.22
CA GLY A 49 -12.37 -6.92 11.88
C GLY A 49 -12.16 -6.93 13.38
#